data_AF-A0A958SUZ5-F1
#
_entry.id   AF-A0A958SUZ5-F1
#
_cell.length_a   1.000
_cell.length_b   1.000
_cell.length_c   1.000
_cell.angle_alpha   90.00
_cell.angle_beta   90.00
_cell.angle_gamma   90.00
#
_symmetry.space_group_name_H-M   'P 1'
#
loop_
_entity.id
_entity.type
_entity.pdbx_description
1 polymer ?
#
loop_
_entity_poly.entity_id
_entity_poly.type
_entity_poly.pdbx_seq_one_letter_code
_entity_poly.pdbx_strand_id
1 'polypeptide(L)' 'SGTMSPSLGKGIGLGYVPSVFAEEGSKINIQIRKNAIPATVVKLPFYKG' A
#
# COMPACT_ATOMS: atom_id res chain seq x y z
N SER A 1 -2.50 8.59 4.70
CA SER A 1 -2.54 9.53 3.55
C SER A 1 -2.13 8.76 2.31
N GLY A 2 -2.87 8.87 1.21
CA GLY A 2 -2.58 8.12 -0.01
C GLY A 2 -2.95 8.92 -1.25
N THR A 3 -2.13 8.80 -2.29
CA THR A 3 -2.31 9.47 -3.58
C THR A 3 -2.00 8.50 -4.72
N MET A 4 -2.51 8.80 -5.91
CA MET A 4 -2.09 8.08 -7.11
C MET A 4 -0.65 8.45 -7.43
N SER A 5 0.24 7.46 -7.53
CA SER A 5 1.60 7.70 -8.02
C SER A 5 1.58 7.77 -9.54
N PRO A 6 1.90 8.92 -10.17
CA PRO A 6 1.98 9.02 -11.61
C PRO A 6 3.12 8.16 -12.19
N SER A 7 4.22 7.99 -11.44
CA SER A 7 5.38 7.22 -11.89
C SER A 7 5.17 5.70 -11.85
N LEU A 8 4.33 5.20 -10.93
CA LEU A 8 4.04 3.77 -10.80
C LEU A 8 2.70 3.37 -11.42
N GLY A 9 1.85 4.34 -11.78
CA GLY A 9 0.48 4.10 -12.24
C GLY A 9 -0.40 3.39 -11.19
N LYS A 10 0.00 3.41 -9.92
CA LYS A 10 -0.66 2.72 -8.81
C LYS A 10 -0.94 3.67 -7.66
N GLY A 11 -2.05 3.42 -6.96
CA GLY A 11 -2.35 4.11 -5.71
C GLY A 11 -1.33 3.73 -4.64
N ILE A 12 -0.61 4.71 -4.11
CA ILE A 12 0.33 4.53 -3.00
C ILE A 12 -0.20 5.26 -1.77
N GLY A 13 0.06 4.71 -0.60
CA GLY A 13 -0.34 5.32 0.64
C GLY A 13 0.48 4.81 1.81
N LEU A 14 0.59 5.66 2.81
CA LEU A 14 1.19 5.33 4.09
C LEU A 14 0.09 5.21 5.14
N GLY A 15 0.16 4.14 5.91
CA GLY A 15 -0.74 3.81 7.00
C GLY A 15 -0.09 2.84 7.97
N TYR A 16 -0.63 2.78 9.18
CA TYR A 16 -0.18 1.84 10.19
C TYR A 16 -0.87 0.50 9.98
N VAL A 17 -0.09 -0.57 10.08
CA VAL A 17 -0.59 -1.95 10.07
C VAL A 17 -0.03 -2.67 11.31
N PRO A 18 -0.73 -3.68 11.84
CA PRO A 18 -0.16 -4.53 12.89
C PRO A 18 1.15 -5.17 12.41
N SER A 19 2.09 -5.41 13.33
CA SER A 19 3.42 -5.96 13.01
C SER A 19 3.37 -7.30 12.25
N VAL A 20 2.33 -8.10 12.49
CA VAL A 20 2.07 -9.36 11.76
C VAL A 20 1.80 -9.17 10.27
N PHE A 21 1.39 -7.98 9.83
CA PHE A 21 1.16 -7.64 8.43
C PHE A 21 2.18 -6.63 7.89
N ALA A 22 3.22 -6.31 8.67
CA ALA A 22 4.26 -5.37 8.26
C ALA A 22 5.31 -6.00 7.33
N GLU A 23 5.27 -7.31 7.12
CA GLU A 23 6.17 -8.01 6.21
C GLU A 23 5.94 -7.62 4.75
N GLU A 24 7.03 -7.56 4.00
CA GLU A 24 7.03 -7.27 2.57
C GLU A 24 6.27 -8.35 1.81
N GLY A 25 5.35 -7.94 0.94
CA GLY A 25 4.49 -8.86 0.20
C GLY A 25 3.21 -9.28 0.93
N SER A 26 3.02 -8.83 2.18
CA SER A 26 1.76 -9.04 2.91
C SER A 26 0.58 -8.46 2.15
N LYS A 27 -0.45 -9.27 1.91
CA LYS A 27 -1.70 -8.84 1.29
C LYS A 27 -2.67 -8.37 2.36
N ILE A 28 -3.06 -7.11 2.29
CA ILE A 28 -4.01 -6.49 3.21
C ILE A 28 -5.21 -5.97 2.42
N ASN A 29 -6.40 -6.04 2.99
CA ASN A 29 -7.57 -5.41 2.38
C ASN A 29 -7.76 -4.02 2.97
N ILE A 30 -7.56 -2.99 2.15
CA ILE A 30 -7.76 -1.61 2.55
C ILE A 30 -9.18 -1.21 2.17
N GLN A 31 -9.94 -0.71 3.14
CA GLN A 31 -11.26 -0.17 2.88
C GLN A 31 -11.13 1.23 2.28
N ILE A 32 -11.46 1.36 1.00
CA ILE A 32 -11.53 2.64 0.31
C ILE A 32 -13.00 2.98 0.10
N ARG A 33 -13.48 4.00 0.83
CA ARG A 33 -14.89 4.42 0.86
C ARG A 33 -15.79 3.27 1.34
N LYS A 34 -16.43 2.54 0.41
CA LYS A 34 -17.32 1.40 0.67
C LYS A 34 -16.79 0.06 0.13
N ASN A 35 -15.63 0.07 -0.52
CA ASN A 35 -15.06 -1.11 -1.17
C ASN A 35 -13.81 -1.57 -0.44
N ALA A 36 -13.70 -2.87 -0.18
CA ALA A 36 -12.47 -3.48 0.28
C ALA A 36 -11.59 -3.79 -0.96
N ILE A 37 -10.45 -3.13 -1.07
CA ILE A 37 -9.52 -3.30 -2.18
C ILE A 37 -8.26 -4.00 -1.66
N PRO A 38 -7.80 -5.08 -2.33
CA PRO A 38 -6.56 -5.73 -1.97
C PRO A 38 -5.37 -4.79 -2.23
N ALA A 39 -4.50 -4.68 -1.25
CA ALA A 39 -3.25 -3.95 -1.31
C ALA A 39 -2.10 -4.84 -0.85
N THR A 40 -0.88 -4.44 -1.17
CA THR A 40 0.33 -5.19 -0.83
C THR A 40 1.30 -4.28 -0.12
N VAL A 41 1.83 -4.75 1.00
CA VAL A 41 2.87 -4.04 1.74
C VAL A 41 4.17 -4.14 0.95
N VAL A 42 4.75 -2.98 0.63
CA VAL A 42 6.03 -2.88 -0.08
C VAL A 42 7.00 -2.11 0.79
N LYS A 43 8.25 -2.58 0.87
CA LYS A 43 9.30 -1.85 1.58
C LYS A 43 9.89 -0.76 0.69
N LEU A 44 10.29 0.31 1.35
CA LEU A 44 11.08 1.38 0.76
C LEU A 44 12.55 0.93 0.62
N PRO A 45 13.26 1.23 -0.49
CA PRO A 45 12.85 2.08 -1.60
C PRO A 45 12.07 1.30 -2.65
N PHE A 46 10.77 1.58 -2.79
CA PHE A 46 9.92 0.99 -3.82
C PHE A 46 10.06 1.69 -5.19
N TYR A 47 10.71 2.85 -5.21
CA TYR A 47 10.93 3.65 -6.41
C TYR A 47 12.42 3.94 -6.53
N LYS A 48 13.04 3.42 -7.60
CA LYS A 48 14.36 3.80 -8.06
C LYS A 48 14.14 4.73 -9.26
N GLY A 49 14.29 6.02 -9.04
CA GLY A 49 14.41 7.01 -10.11
C GLY A 49 15.81 7.00 -10.69
#